data_AF-A0A961CIL9-F1
#
_entry.id   AF-A0A961CIL9-F1
#
_cell.length_a   1.000
_cell.length_b   1.000
_cell.length_c   1.000
_cell.angle_alpha   90.00
_cell.angle_beta   90.00
_cell.angle_gamma   90.00
#
_symmetry.space_group_name_H-M   'P 1'
#
loop_
_entity.id
_entity.type
_entity.pdbx_description
1 polymer ?
#
loop_
_entity_poly.entity_id
_entity_poly.type
_entity_poly.pdbx_seq_one_letter_code
_entity_poly.pdbx_strand_id
1 'polypeptide(L)'
;MSPTEGPRTPRTPRIDVLLGPDDIAAALRHDVVAGLTATPKTLPPKWFYDDHGCDLFDQITRLPEYYPTEAERTILTTEAATIAEVSGADTIVELGSGTSDKTRTLLDAFWAAGQLRTFVPFEVNEA
;
A
#
# COMPACT_ATOMS: atom_id res chain seq x y z
N MET A 1 -38.80 -5.38 -1.43
CA MET A 1 -38.42 -3.95 -1.32
C MET A 1 -37.05 -3.89 -0.69
N SER A 2 -36.00 -3.72 -1.48
CA SER A 2 -34.66 -3.45 -0.93
C SER A 2 -34.64 -1.99 -0.45
N PRO A 3 -34.10 -1.70 0.75
CA PRO A 3 -33.97 -0.32 1.19
C PRO A 3 -32.91 0.36 0.32
N THR A 4 -33.31 1.40 -0.39
CA THR A 4 -32.41 2.33 -1.08
C THR A 4 -31.58 3.04 -0.02
N GLU A 5 -30.30 2.68 0.10
CA GLU A 5 -29.35 3.47 0.89
C GLU A 5 -29.28 4.88 0.28
N GLY A 6 -29.61 5.89 1.10
CA GLY A 6 -29.48 7.29 0.73
C GLY A 6 -28.01 7.69 0.51
N PRO A 7 -27.75 8.86 -0.08
CA PRO A 7 -26.41 9.29 -0.41
C PRO A 7 -25.54 9.39 0.85
N ARG A 8 -24.49 8.56 0.93
CA ARG A 8 -23.51 8.61 2.03
C ARG A 8 -22.74 9.93 1.95
N THR A 9 -22.77 10.70 3.02
CA THR A 9 -22.02 11.96 3.13
C THR A 9 -20.51 11.67 3.07
N PRO A 10 -19.71 12.38 2.26
CA PRO A 10 -18.26 12.20 2.24
C PRO A 10 -17.69 12.45 3.64
N ARG A 11 -16.94 11.47 4.17
CA ARG A 11 -16.20 11.64 5.41
C ARG A 11 -14.81 12.15 5.09
N THR A 12 -14.36 13.17 5.82
CA THR A 12 -12.96 13.60 5.77
C THR A 12 -12.07 12.43 6.20
N PRO A 13 -11.01 12.09 5.45
CA PRO A 13 -10.09 11.05 5.87
C PRO A 13 -9.43 11.43 7.19
N ARG A 14 -9.29 10.45 8.09
CA ARG A 14 -8.52 10.59 9.32
C ARG A 14 -7.10 10.15 9.04
N ILE A 15 -6.14 11.01 9.34
CA ILE A 15 -4.71 10.73 9.22
C ILE A 15 -4.13 10.69 10.63
N ASP A 16 -3.59 9.55 11.02
CA ASP A 16 -2.88 9.37 12.29
C ASP A 16 -1.37 9.25 11.98
N VAL A 17 -0.60 10.29 12.31
CA VAL A 17 0.87 10.28 12.15
C VAL A 17 1.49 9.64 13.40
N LEU A 18 2.11 8.48 13.22
CA LEU A 18 2.66 7.69 14.32
C LEU A 18 4.16 7.91 14.56
N LEU A 19 4.84 8.61 13.64
CA LEU A 19 6.25 8.94 13.72
C LEU A 19 6.44 10.44 13.96
N GLY A 20 7.36 10.79 14.86
CA GLY A 20 7.81 12.15 15.07
C GLY A 20 8.73 12.65 13.95
N PRO A 21 8.94 13.98 13.84
CA PRO A 21 9.69 14.60 12.77
C PRO A 21 11.16 14.12 12.68
N ASP A 22 11.74 13.63 13.78
CA ASP A 22 13.13 13.18 13.83
C ASP A 22 13.30 11.66 13.71
N ASP A 23 12.23 10.87 13.75
CA ASP A 23 12.31 9.41 13.85
C ASP A 23 12.95 8.79 12.60
N ILE A 24 12.58 9.28 11.42
CA ILE A 24 13.14 8.83 10.14
C ILE A 24 14.65 9.15 10.07
N ALA A 25 15.02 10.37 10.46
CA ALA A 25 16.42 10.80 10.44
C ALA A 25 17.27 10.04 11.47
N ALA A 26 16.72 9.75 12.65
CA ALA A 26 17.38 8.94 13.67
C ALA A 26 17.58 7.49 13.19
N ALA A 27 16.55 6.88 12.60
CA ALA A 27 16.62 5.55 12.01
C ALA A 27 17.67 5.46 10.90
N LEU A 28 17.72 6.44 9.98
CA LEU A 28 18.70 6.47 8.89
C LEU A 28 20.13 6.53 9.43
N ARG A 29 20.40 7.44 10.39
CA ARG A 29 21.74 7.56 10.99
C ARG A 29 22.19 6.26 11.63
N HIS A 30 21.31 5.62 12.39
CA HIS A 30 21.61 4.35 13.04
C HIS A 30 21.92 3.27 11.99
N ASP A 31 21.03 3.08 11.02
CA ASP A 31 21.17 2.03 9.99
C ASP A 31 22.44 2.22 9.15
N VAL A 32 22.79 3.46 8.80
CA VAL A 32 24.00 3.78 8.04
C VAL A 32 25.26 3.51 8.86
N VAL A 33 25.31 3.94 10.12
CA VAL A 33 26.49 3.69 10.98
C VAL A 33 26.69 2.19 11.17
N ALA A 34 25.64 1.45 11.52
CA ALA A 34 25.71 0.00 11.71
C ALA A 34 26.12 -0.72 10.41
N GLY A 35 25.48 -0.37 9.29
CA GLY A 35 25.68 -1.01 8.00
C GLY A 35 27.05 -0.75 7.36
N LEU A 36 27.54 0.50 7.42
CA LEU A 36 28.82 0.87 6.80
C LEU A 36 30.05 0.47 7.63
N THR A 37 29.87 0.21 8.93
CA THR A 37 30.94 -0.29 9.82
C THR A 37 31.01 -1.82 9.86
N ALA A 38 30.00 -2.52 9.37
CA ALA A 38 29.97 -3.98 9.30
C ALA A 38 30.94 -4.56 8.24
N THR A 39 31.26 -5.85 8.39
CA THR A 39 31.98 -6.65 7.39
C THR A 39 31.25 -7.99 7.18
N PRO A 40 30.53 -8.17 6.06
CA PRO A 40 30.40 -7.25 4.92
C PRO A 40 29.53 -6.01 5.25
N LYS A 41 29.69 -4.94 4.46
CA LYS A 41 28.86 -3.73 4.55
C LYS A 41 27.46 -4.00 4.03
N THR A 42 26.45 -3.40 4.65
CA THR A 42 25.04 -3.52 4.25
C THR A 42 24.31 -2.19 4.43
N LEU A 43 23.16 -2.04 3.77
CA LEU A 43 22.19 -0.98 4.06
C LEU A 43 20.77 -1.57 3.93
N PRO A 44 19.83 -1.23 4.82
CA PRO A 44 18.45 -1.66 4.68
C PRO A 44 17.79 -1.11 3.39
N PRO A 45 17.02 -1.92 2.66
CA PRO A 45 16.45 -1.53 1.37
C PRO A 45 15.33 -0.48 1.48
N LYS A 46 14.76 -0.26 2.68
CA LYS A 46 13.76 0.80 2.90
C LYS A 46 14.28 2.19 2.50
N TRP A 47 15.61 2.38 2.51
CA TRP A 47 16.26 3.63 2.08
C TRP A 47 16.39 3.77 0.55
N PHE A 48 15.92 2.79 -0.22
CA PHE A 48 15.75 2.96 -1.67
C PHE A 48 14.53 3.79 -2.05
N TYR A 49 13.61 4.07 -1.12
CA TYR A 49 12.29 4.64 -1.44
C TYR A 49 12.17 6.10 -0.98
N ASP A 50 13.17 6.94 -1.31
CA ASP A 50 12.94 8.38 -1.37
C ASP A 50 12.10 8.73 -2.61
N ASP A 51 11.74 10.00 -2.81
CA ASP A 51 10.90 10.42 -3.95
C ASP A 51 11.44 9.90 -5.29
N HIS A 52 12.76 10.02 -5.49
CA HIS A 52 13.40 9.57 -6.73
C HIS A 52 13.41 8.03 -6.87
N GLY A 53 13.71 7.34 -5.78
CA GLY A 53 13.72 5.89 -5.75
C GLY A 53 12.34 5.26 -5.92
N CYS A 54 11.29 5.92 -5.44
CA CYS A 54 9.90 5.59 -5.73
C CYS A 54 9.59 5.72 -7.23
N ASP A 55 10.00 6.83 -7.87
CA ASP A 55 9.83 7.02 -9.32
C ASP A 55 10.59 5.96 -10.14
N LEU A 56 11.78 5.57 -9.69
CA LEU A 56 12.55 4.49 -10.30
C LEU A 56 11.85 3.14 -10.12
N PHE A 57 11.32 2.85 -8.94
CA PHE A 57 10.58 1.62 -8.69
C PHE A 57 9.30 1.55 -9.54
N ASP A 58 8.57 2.66 -9.64
CA ASP A 58 7.41 2.77 -10.53
C ASP A 58 7.78 2.45 -11.99
N GLN A 59 8.92 2.95 -12.47
CA GLN A 59 9.46 2.56 -13.79
C GLN A 59 9.84 1.08 -13.88
N ILE A 60 10.48 0.54 -12.85
CA ILE A 60 10.83 -0.89 -12.76
C ILE A 60 9.58 -1.75 -12.92
N THR A 61 8.45 -1.35 -12.33
CA THR A 61 7.20 -2.13 -12.40
C THR A 61 6.63 -2.30 -13.81
N ARG A 62 7.09 -1.49 -14.78
CA ARG A 62 6.67 -1.52 -16.19
C ARG A 62 7.66 -2.26 -17.10
N LEU A 63 8.79 -2.70 -16.58
CA LEU A 63 9.79 -3.41 -17.36
C LEU A 63 9.27 -4.80 -17.75
N PRO A 64 9.46 -5.25 -18.99
CA PRO A 64 9.02 -6.59 -19.41
C PRO A 64 9.73 -7.71 -18.63
N GLU A 65 10.94 -7.47 -18.12
CA GLU A 65 11.69 -8.40 -17.28
C GLU A 65 11.15 -8.48 -15.84
N TYR A 66 10.50 -7.40 -15.36
CA TYR A 66 9.95 -7.31 -14.01
C TYR A 66 8.48 -7.73 -13.98
N TYR A 67 8.26 -9.02 -14.22
CA TYR A 67 6.91 -9.62 -14.21
C TYR A 67 6.09 -9.51 -12.90
N PRO A 68 6.66 -9.33 -11.67
CA PRO A 68 5.88 -9.44 -10.44
C PRO A 68 4.63 -8.55 -10.37
N THR A 69 4.73 -7.30 -10.80
CA THR A 69 3.61 -6.35 -10.75
C THR A 69 2.44 -6.80 -11.64
N GLU A 70 2.73 -7.26 -12.85
CA GLU A 70 1.69 -7.70 -13.79
C GLU A 70 1.11 -9.06 -13.42
N ALA A 71 1.92 -9.96 -12.85
CA ALA A 71 1.42 -11.22 -12.31
C ALA A 71 0.44 -10.99 -11.15
N GLU A 72 0.80 -10.13 -10.20
CA GLU A 72 -0.08 -9.75 -9.08
C GLU A 72 -1.36 -9.08 -9.58
N ARG A 73 -1.25 -8.12 -10.52
CA ARG A 73 -2.41 -7.46 -11.15
C ARG A 73 -3.36 -8.47 -11.78
N THR A 74 -2.82 -9.47 -12.49
CA THR A 74 -3.61 -10.52 -13.15
C THR A 74 -4.35 -11.37 -12.12
N ILE A 75 -3.68 -11.79 -11.04
CA ILE A 75 -4.28 -12.57 -9.97
C ILE A 75 -5.38 -11.77 -9.28
N LEU A 76 -5.11 -10.52 -8.89
CA LEU A 76 -6.09 -9.67 -8.22
C LEU A 76 -7.31 -9.42 -9.10
N THR A 77 -7.12 -9.16 -10.39
CA THR A 77 -8.24 -8.95 -11.33
C THR A 77 -9.11 -10.19 -11.46
N THR A 78 -8.50 -11.38 -11.40
CA THR A 78 -9.22 -12.66 -11.52
C THR A 78 -9.93 -13.03 -10.22
N GLU A 79 -9.27 -12.82 -9.08
CA GLU A 79 -9.68 -13.39 -7.80
C GLU A 79 -10.34 -12.40 -6.84
N ALA A 80 -10.40 -11.09 -7.16
CA ALA A 80 -10.91 -10.08 -6.23
C ALA A 80 -12.34 -10.38 -5.73
N ALA A 81 -13.22 -10.89 -6.59
CA ALA A 81 -14.58 -11.29 -6.19
C ALA A 81 -14.55 -12.47 -5.20
N THR A 82 -13.75 -13.50 -5.49
CA THR A 82 -13.55 -14.66 -4.60
C THR A 82 -12.97 -14.21 -3.25
N ILE A 83 -12.01 -13.29 -3.26
CA ILE A 83 -11.38 -12.74 -2.05
C ILE A 83 -12.44 -12.01 -1.20
N ALA A 84 -13.28 -11.17 -1.81
CA ALA A 84 -14.36 -10.49 -1.11
C ALA A 84 -15.36 -11.48 -0.49
N GLU A 85 -15.81 -12.46 -1.26
CA GLU A 85 -16.75 -13.48 -0.80
C GLU A 85 -16.18 -14.31 0.36
N VAL A 86 -14.99 -14.87 0.20
CA VAL A 86 -14.38 -15.78 1.18
C VAL A 86 -13.93 -15.04 2.44
N SER A 87 -13.40 -13.83 2.31
CA SER A 87 -12.94 -13.06 3.47
C SER A 87 -14.12 -12.59 4.34
N GLY A 88 -15.25 -12.23 3.72
CA GLY A 88 -16.37 -11.61 4.41
C GLY A 88 -16.02 -10.30 5.13
N ALA A 89 -14.87 -9.70 4.82
CA ALA A 89 -14.36 -8.56 5.54
C ALA A 89 -15.07 -7.26 5.11
N ASP A 90 -15.22 -6.33 6.04
CA ASP A 90 -15.78 -5.00 5.77
C ASP A 90 -14.72 -3.90 5.73
N THR A 91 -13.48 -4.25 6.06
CA THR A 91 -12.35 -3.33 6.20
C THR A 91 -11.16 -3.86 5.41
N ILE A 92 -10.64 -3.05 4.50
CA ILE A 92 -9.41 -3.33 3.76
C ILE A 92 -8.27 -2.52 4.37
N VAL A 93 -7.22 -3.19 4.81
CA VAL A 93 -5.98 -2.55 5.31
C VAL A 93 -4.88 -2.83 4.30
N GLU A 94 -4.27 -1.78 3.76
CA GLU A 94 -3.16 -1.91 2.81
C GLU A 94 -1.85 -1.48 3.45
N LEU A 95 -0.86 -2.36 3.41
CA LEU A 95 0.48 -2.12 3.94
C LEU A 95 1.42 -1.77 2.77
N GLY A 96 1.87 -0.52 2.71
CA GLY A 96 2.68 0.00 1.60
C GLY A 96 1.80 0.36 0.40
N SER A 97 0.96 1.39 0.53
CA SER A 97 -0.13 1.66 -0.42
C SER A 97 0.30 2.25 -1.76
N GLY A 98 1.53 2.80 -1.85
CA GLY A 98 2.09 3.34 -3.10
C GLY A 98 1.07 4.12 -3.95
N THR A 99 1.00 3.83 -5.25
CA THR A 99 0.03 4.45 -6.19
C THR A 99 -1.38 3.84 -6.14
N SER A 100 -1.61 2.80 -5.31
CA SER A 100 -2.92 2.16 -5.05
C SER A 100 -3.72 1.63 -6.25
N ASP A 101 -3.10 1.52 -7.44
CA ASP A 101 -3.77 1.03 -8.65
C ASP A 101 -4.31 -0.41 -8.51
N LYS A 102 -3.59 -1.26 -7.78
CA LYS A 102 -3.99 -2.65 -7.50
C LYS A 102 -5.10 -2.72 -6.46
N THR A 103 -5.07 -1.82 -5.48
CA THR A 103 -6.02 -1.74 -4.37
C THR A 103 -7.41 -1.43 -4.87
N ARG A 104 -7.53 -0.61 -5.90
CA ARG A 104 -8.81 -0.27 -6.53
C ARG A 104 -9.59 -1.51 -6.96
N THR A 105 -8.92 -2.51 -7.53
CA THR A 105 -9.55 -3.77 -7.93
C THR A 105 -10.22 -4.50 -6.75
N LEU A 106 -9.55 -4.52 -5.59
CA LEU A 106 -10.13 -5.10 -4.37
C LEU A 106 -11.26 -4.23 -3.81
N LEU A 107 -11.06 -2.91 -3.74
CA LEU A 107 -12.10 -1.97 -3.27
C LEU A 107 -13.38 -2.10 -4.11
N ASP A 108 -13.27 -2.18 -5.43
CA ASP A 108 -14.40 -2.36 -6.33
C ASP A 108 -15.13 -3.68 -6.10
N ALA A 109 -14.41 -4.78 -5.85
CA ALA A 109 -15.01 -6.08 -5.56
C ALA A 109 -15.75 -6.10 -4.21
N PHE A 110 -15.14 -5.57 -3.15
CA PHE A 110 -15.78 -5.48 -1.82
C PHE A 110 -16.97 -4.50 -1.83
N TRP A 111 -16.89 -3.44 -2.65
CA TRP A 111 -18.00 -2.52 -2.88
C TRP A 111 -19.17 -3.23 -3.57
N ALA A 112 -18.90 -3.97 -4.65
CA ALA A 112 -19.91 -4.72 -5.38
C ALA A 112 -20.58 -5.82 -4.53
N ALA A 113 -19.83 -6.44 -3.61
CA ALA A 113 -20.37 -7.40 -2.65
C ALA A 113 -21.20 -6.76 -1.53
N GLY A 114 -21.25 -5.43 -1.44
CA GLY A 114 -21.94 -4.70 -0.36
C GLY A 114 -21.26 -4.81 1.01
N GLN A 115 -19.97 -5.17 1.02
CA GLN A 115 -19.20 -5.43 2.24
C GLN A 115 -18.33 -4.22 2.63
N LEU A 116 -17.84 -3.42 1.68
CA LEU A 116 -16.85 -2.37 1.94
C LEU A 116 -17.38 -1.25 2.85
N ARG A 117 -16.81 -1.13 4.05
CA ARG A 117 -17.11 -0.06 5.03
C ARG A 117 -15.92 0.83 5.31
N THR A 118 -14.69 0.32 5.32
CA THR A 118 -13.50 1.09 5.68
C THR A 118 -12.30 0.67 4.83
N PHE A 119 -11.50 1.66 4.43
CA PHE A 119 -10.19 1.46 3.81
C PHE A 119 -9.14 2.16 4.68
N VAL A 120 -8.06 1.45 4.99
CA VAL A 120 -6.95 1.94 5.83
C VAL A 120 -5.64 1.78 5.05
N PRO A 121 -5.17 2.83 4.36
CA PRO A 121 -3.82 2.85 3.82
C PRO A 121 -2.82 3.06 4.95
N PHE A 122 -1.72 2.29 4.94
CA PHE A 122 -0.61 2.41 5.89
C PHE A 122 0.70 2.53 5.11
N GLU A 123 1.37 3.67 5.24
CA GLU A 123 2.57 4.01 4.47
C GLU A 123 3.60 4.72 5.36
N VAL A 124 4.88 4.56 5.01
CA VAL A 124 5.99 5.24 5.70
C VAL A 124 6.30 6.61 5.09
N ASN A 125 5.89 6.83 3.85
CA ASN A 125 5.94 8.12 3.17
C ASN A 125 4.64 8.90 3.40
N GLU A 126 4.76 10.20 3.67
CA GLU A 126 3.64 11.11 3.92
C GLU A 126 3.05 11.69 2.61
N ALA A 127 3.79 11.56 1.49
CA ALA A 127 3.45 12.09 0.17
C ALA A 127 2.52 11.19 -0.66
#